data_AF-A0A2D9T682-F1
#
_entry.id   AF-A0A2D9T682-F1
#
_cell.length_a   1.000
_cell.length_b   1.000
_cell.length_c   1.000
_cell.angle_alpha   90.00
_cell.angle_beta   90.00
_cell.angle_gamma   90.00
#
_symmetry.space_group_name_H-M   'P 1'
#
loop_
_entity.id
_entity.type
_entity.pdbx_description
1 polymer ?
#
loop_
_entity_poly.entity_id
_entity_poly.type
_entity_poly.pdbx_seq_one_letter_code
_entity_poly.pdbx_strand_id
1 'polypeptide(L)'
;MHSTTTDAPRPFLAYIVGHDTPEWLESLLGHAGLEVRPCRTAAEALSRIEDEHSELLIERQRGRSSGFPSFVVYGPSGNPTTEVEGSYPGLIPICSITRATEAAQLRASVAHAVAWSRRRRAVDRASDARRRWRRQERVQRDTREFDLALADFQMAYQPIVDGQGRLLGHEALMRPRTGGLTSPAAMLERAERLGRIPELTRVILRKVALDAHRLAGLLFVNLHFMDLMEDHLVDPRLGLVHIAHRVILEVTETTGDMDPALVKARLGALRHAGYRLAIDDLGAGGSTLARLNHMRPEIVKLDKTLTRSIQSSASAQHLVRAIVRYCEQVGSSVVAEGVETPAEQRVLTELGCRYLQGYLLGEPASLLPDVREVG
;
A
#
# COMPACT_ATOMS: atom_id res chain seq x y z
N MET A 1 -25.54 11.95 -3.96
CA MET A 1 -25.58 12.89 -5.09
C MET A 1 -24.16 13.15 -5.53
N HIS A 2 -23.68 12.47 -6.57
CA HIS A 2 -22.41 12.81 -7.21
C HIS A 2 -22.77 13.46 -8.54
N SER A 3 -22.39 14.73 -8.67
CA SER A 3 -22.47 15.51 -9.89
C SER A 3 -21.83 14.71 -11.02
N THR A 4 -22.64 14.12 -11.88
CA THR A 4 -22.23 13.74 -13.22
C THR A 4 -22.03 15.04 -13.98
N THR A 5 -20.84 15.64 -13.84
CA THR A 5 -20.42 16.71 -14.74
C THR A 5 -20.35 16.07 -16.11
N THR A 6 -21.37 16.33 -16.92
CA THR A 6 -21.41 15.97 -18.33
C THR A 6 -20.24 16.71 -18.97
N ASP A 7 -19.13 16.00 -19.14
CA ASP A 7 -17.89 16.52 -19.73
C ASP A 7 -18.21 16.87 -21.19
N ALA A 8 -18.59 18.13 -21.43
CA ALA A 8 -18.81 18.65 -22.76
C ALA A 8 -17.53 18.37 -23.57
N PRO A 9 -17.64 17.87 -24.81
CA PRO A 9 -16.45 17.53 -25.58
C PRO A 9 -15.59 18.78 -25.74
N ARG A 10 -14.40 18.77 -25.13
CA ARG A 10 -13.42 19.86 -25.30
C ARG A 10 -13.19 20.10 -26.80
N PRO A 11 -13.16 21.38 -27.24
CA PRO A 11 -12.92 21.70 -28.64
C PRO A 11 -11.56 21.16 -29.08
N PHE A 12 -11.43 20.83 -30.37
CA PHE A 12 -10.13 20.53 -30.94
C PHE A 12 -9.38 21.85 -31.09
N LEU A 13 -8.19 21.99 -30.49
CA LEU A 13 -7.40 23.19 -30.73
C LEU A 13 -6.54 23.03 -31.98
N ALA A 14 -6.13 24.16 -32.55
CA ALA A 14 -5.11 24.26 -33.59
C ALA A 14 -4.14 25.37 -33.19
N TYR A 15 -2.89 25.01 -32.93
CA TYR A 15 -1.84 25.95 -32.54
C TYR A 15 -1.14 26.51 -33.78
N ILE A 16 -1.19 27.82 -33.98
CA ILE A 16 -0.56 28.47 -35.14
C ILE A 16 0.67 29.24 -34.69
N VAL A 17 1.83 28.91 -35.26
CA VAL A 17 3.12 29.54 -34.95
C VAL A 17 3.49 30.54 -36.04
N GLY A 18 3.63 31.80 -35.62
CA GLY A 18 4.04 32.92 -36.48
C GLY A 18 3.29 34.20 -36.18
N HIS A 19 3.83 35.33 -36.63
CA HIS A 19 3.12 36.61 -36.58
C HIS A 19 2.11 36.70 -37.75
N ASP A 20 0.92 37.23 -37.45
CA ASP A 20 -0.18 37.47 -38.38
C ASP A 20 -0.76 36.21 -39.05
N THR A 21 -1.62 35.50 -38.32
CA THR A 21 -2.45 34.43 -38.89
C THR A 21 -3.39 35.02 -39.95
N PRO A 22 -3.39 34.49 -41.19
CA PRO A 22 -4.33 34.97 -42.19
C PRO A 22 -5.79 34.64 -41.82
N GLU A 23 -6.70 35.60 -41.97
CA GLU A 23 -8.15 35.41 -41.67
C GLU A 23 -8.75 34.22 -42.41
N TRP A 24 -8.29 33.92 -43.64
CA TRP A 24 -8.75 32.78 -44.41
C TRP A 24 -8.38 31.44 -43.75
N LEU A 25 -7.24 31.38 -43.05
CA LEU A 25 -6.78 30.17 -42.35
C LEU A 25 -7.55 29.99 -41.05
N GLU A 26 -7.82 31.07 -40.31
CA GLU A 26 -8.67 31.02 -39.11
C GLU A 26 -10.10 30.58 -39.44
N SER A 27 -10.68 31.20 -40.47
CA SER A 27 -12.01 30.83 -40.97
C SER A 27 -12.04 29.35 -41.40
N LEU A 28 -11.01 28.87 -42.10
CA LEU A 28 -10.91 27.48 -42.52
C LEU A 28 -10.92 26.49 -41.35
N LEU A 29 -10.11 26.76 -40.32
CA LEU A 29 -9.99 25.92 -39.13
C LEU A 29 -11.27 25.96 -38.30
N GLY A 30 -11.90 27.13 -38.18
CA GLY A 30 -13.20 27.29 -37.52
C GLY A 30 -14.31 26.47 -38.20
N HIS A 31 -14.38 26.46 -39.53
CA HIS A 31 -15.34 25.61 -40.28
C HIS A 31 -15.09 24.11 -40.08
N ALA A 32 -13.84 23.70 -39.82
CA ALA A 32 -13.48 22.32 -39.49
C ALA A 32 -13.75 21.98 -38.01
N GLY A 33 -14.26 22.94 -37.22
CA GLY A 33 -14.59 22.78 -35.81
C GLY A 33 -13.38 22.83 -34.88
N LEU A 34 -12.31 23.53 -35.29
CA LEU A 34 -11.13 23.77 -34.46
C LEU A 34 -11.14 25.18 -33.90
N GLU A 35 -10.70 25.29 -32.65
CA GLU A 35 -10.44 26.57 -32.00
C GLU A 35 -8.96 26.93 -32.15
N VAL A 36 -8.71 28.09 -32.75
CA VAL A 36 -7.34 28.53 -33.06
C VAL A 36 -6.67 29.13 -31.83
N ARG A 37 -5.42 28.73 -31.59
CA ARG A 37 -4.55 29.26 -30.54
C ARG A 37 -3.26 29.80 -31.15
N PRO A 38 -3.09 31.13 -31.24
CA PRO A 38 -1.83 31.70 -31.75
C PRO A 38 -0.70 31.49 -30.73
N CYS A 39 0.48 31.13 -31.23
CA CYS A 39 1.72 30.94 -30.48
C CYS A 39 2.85 31.72 -31.14
N ARG A 40 3.80 32.22 -30.33
CA ARG A 40 4.95 32.98 -30.84
C ARG A 40 6.04 32.08 -31.39
N THR A 41 6.22 30.90 -30.79
CA THR A 41 7.25 29.94 -31.16
C THR A 41 6.71 28.51 -31.18
N ALA A 42 7.39 27.62 -31.90
CA ALA A 42 7.05 26.20 -31.91
C ALA A 42 7.22 25.57 -30.52
N ALA A 43 8.23 25.97 -29.76
CA ALA A 43 8.42 25.50 -28.39
C ALA A 43 7.25 25.83 -27.46
N GLU A 44 6.69 27.05 -27.58
CA GLU A 44 5.49 27.44 -26.83
C GLU A 44 4.28 26.58 -27.20
N ALA A 45 4.08 26.33 -28.50
CA ALA A 45 2.99 25.49 -28.96
C ALA A 45 3.14 24.03 -28.48
N LEU A 46 4.36 23.46 -28.52
CA LEU A 46 4.62 22.08 -28.10
C LEU A 46 4.36 21.86 -26.61
N SER A 47 4.81 22.79 -25.75
CA SER A 47 4.53 22.72 -24.31
C SER A 47 3.03 22.68 -24.02
N ARG A 48 2.22 23.46 -24.75
CA ARG A 48 0.76 23.46 -24.60
C ARG A 48 0.12 22.18 -25.18
N ILE A 49 0.65 21.65 -26.27
CA ILE A 49 0.18 20.40 -26.90
C ILE A 49 0.42 19.18 -26.02
N GLU A 50 1.53 19.15 -25.26
CA GLU A 50 1.84 18.09 -24.31
C GLU A 50 0.82 18.05 -23.15
N ASP A 51 0.48 19.21 -22.59
CA ASP A 51 -0.46 19.35 -21.47
C ASP A 51 -1.92 19.10 -21.87
N GLU A 52 -2.31 19.42 -23.10
CA GLU A 52 -3.71 19.34 -23.58
C GLU A 52 -4.00 18.10 -24.45
N HIS A 53 -2.99 17.25 -24.68
CA HIS A 53 -3.07 15.99 -25.43
C HIS A 53 -3.63 16.12 -26.86
N SER A 54 -2.74 16.55 -27.79
CA SER A 54 -2.76 16.43 -29.26
C SER A 54 -3.78 17.24 -30.08
N GLU A 55 -3.34 18.37 -30.65
CA GLU A 55 -4.21 19.43 -31.20
C GLU A 55 -3.57 20.25 -32.34
N LEU A 56 -2.99 19.61 -33.37
CA LEU A 56 -2.53 20.27 -34.62
C LEU A 56 -1.62 21.51 -34.48
N LEU A 57 -0.35 21.36 -34.82
CA LEU A 57 0.58 22.49 -34.93
C LEU A 57 0.64 22.96 -36.39
N ILE A 58 0.46 24.25 -36.64
CA ILE A 58 0.60 24.85 -37.96
C ILE A 58 1.72 25.89 -37.89
N GLU A 59 2.83 25.63 -38.58
CA GLU A 59 3.99 26.50 -38.53
C GLU A 59 4.17 27.26 -39.84
N ARG A 60 4.30 28.59 -39.77
CA ARG A 60 4.62 29.42 -40.92
C ARG A 60 6.09 29.24 -41.31
N GLN A 61 6.33 28.80 -42.53
CA GLN A 61 7.66 28.66 -43.11
C GLN A 61 8.14 30.00 -43.68
N ARG A 62 9.45 30.26 -43.57
CA ARG A 62 10.09 31.43 -44.20
C ARG A 62 10.20 31.16 -45.70
N GLY A 63 9.40 31.86 -46.51
CA GLY A 63 9.27 31.58 -47.94
C GLY A 63 10.55 31.80 -48.74
N ARG A 64 10.84 30.88 -49.67
CA ARG A 64 11.68 31.13 -50.85
C ARG A 64 10.76 31.59 -52.00
N SER A 65 10.92 32.84 -52.42
CA SER A 65 10.60 33.41 -53.75
C SER A 65 9.15 33.54 -54.28
N SER A 66 8.07 33.16 -53.59
CA SER A 66 6.70 33.19 -54.19
C SER A 66 5.72 34.29 -53.73
N GLY A 67 6.08 35.18 -52.81
CA GLY A 67 5.20 36.27 -52.35
C GLY A 67 3.98 35.85 -51.50
N PHE A 68 3.71 34.54 -51.38
CA PHE A 68 2.68 33.98 -50.49
C PHE A 68 3.32 33.31 -49.27
N PRO A 69 2.73 33.43 -48.07
CA PRO A 69 3.22 32.71 -46.89
C PRO A 69 3.01 31.21 -47.06
N SER A 70 4.05 30.41 -46.78
CA SER A 70 3.95 28.96 -46.72
C SER A 70 3.74 28.48 -45.28
N PHE A 71 3.01 27.38 -45.10
CA PHE A 71 2.73 26.79 -43.79
C PHE A 71 2.90 25.28 -43.82
N VAL A 72 3.38 24.68 -42.73
CA VAL A 72 3.42 23.21 -42.55
C VAL A 72 2.45 22.83 -41.44
N VAL A 73 1.58 21.87 -41.72
CA VAL A 73 0.65 21.32 -40.74
C VAL A 73 1.24 20.04 -40.17
N TYR A 74 1.39 19.99 -38.86
CA TYR A 74 1.85 18.86 -38.08
C TYR A 74 0.69 18.27 -37.29
N GLY A 75 0.58 16.94 -37.27
CA GLY A 75 -0.38 16.25 -36.42
C GLY A 75 0.23 15.00 -35.78
N PRO A 76 -0.50 14.34 -34.87
CA PRO A 76 0.04 13.26 -34.04
C PRO A 76 0.67 12.15 -34.88
N SER A 77 1.82 11.63 -34.46
CA SER A 77 2.45 10.49 -35.13
C SER A 77 1.70 9.19 -34.84
N GLY A 78 1.61 8.33 -35.85
CA GLY A 78 0.84 7.07 -35.80
C GLY A 78 1.65 5.83 -35.55
N ASN A 79 2.95 5.94 -35.76
CA ASN A 79 3.94 4.94 -35.43
C ASN A 79 5.06 5.66 -34.67
N PRO A 80 5.51 5.10 -33.53
CA PRO A 80 6.52 5.74 -32.69
C PRO A 80 7.94 5.79 -33.27
N THR A 81 8.18 5.47 -34.55
CA THR A 81 9.55 5.18 -35.04
C THR A 81 9.89 5.64 -36.46
N THR A 82 9.36 6.75 -36.95
CA THR A 82 9.91 7.38 -38.17
C THR A 82 10.44 8.77 -37.85
N GLU A 83 11.76 8.90 -37.73
CA GLU A 83 12.46 10.18 -37.80
C GLU A 83 12.27 10.74 -39.21
N VAL A 84 11.25 11.58 -39.37
CA VAL A 84 11.03 12.36 -40.59
C VAL A 84 11.73 13.70 -40.41
N GLU A 85 12.54 14.11 -41.37
CA GLU A 85 13.23 15.40 -41.35
C GLU A 85 12.22 16.54 -41.15
N GLY A 86 12.41 17.34 -40.09
CA GLY A 86 11.50 18.43 -39.70
C GLY A 86 10.31 18.05 -38.80
N SER A 87 10.30 16.86 -38.18
CA SER A 87 9.27 16.45 -37.20
C SER A 87 9.51 17.01 -35.78
N TYR A 88 8.44 16.99 -34.96
CA TYR A 88 8.51 17.29 -33.53
C TYR A 88 8.20 16.03 -32.72
N PRO A 89 8.64 15.91 -31.45
CA PRO A 89 8.29 14.77 -30.59
C PRO A 89 6.77 14.54 -30.55
N GLY A 90 6.32 13.37 -31.03
CA GLY A 90 4.90 13.02 -31.08
C GLY A 90 4.07 13.66 -32.22
N LEU A 91 4.67 14.49 -33.08
CA LEU A 91 4.00 15.11 -34.24
C LEU A 91 4.80 14.94 -35.54
N ILE A 92 4.13 14.58 -36.63
CA ILE A 92 4.71 14.46 -37.97
C ILE A 92 4.13 15.50 -38.93
N PRO A 93 4.89 16.01 -39.91
CA PRO A 93 4.36 16.86 -40.97
C PRO A 93 3.35 16.08 -41.81
N ILE A 94 2.15 16.63 -41.99
CA ILE A 94 1.02 16.05 -42.73
C ILE A 94 0.87 16.70 -44.11
N CYS A 95 1.07 18.01 -44.22
CA CYS A 95 1.07 18.72 -45.50
C CYS A 95 1.78 20.08 -45.40
N SER A 96 2.19 20.61 -46.57
CA SER A 96 2.69 21.98 -46.73
C SER A 96 1.72 22.76 -47.62
N ILE A 97 1.46 24.02 -47.27
CA ILE A 97 0.58 24.94 -47.97
C ILE A 97 1.46 26.02 -48.60
N THR A 98 1.37 26.19 -49.90
CA THR A 98 2.13 27.14 -50.71
C THR A 98 1.25 27.99 -51.63
N ARG A 99 -0.01 27.58 -51.93
CA ARG A 99 -0.97 28.35 -52.75
C ARG A 99 -2.45 28.15 -52.36
N ALA A 100 -3.32 29.10 -52.74
CA ALA A 100 -4.76 29.07 -52.42
C ALA A 100 -5.55 27.88 -53.02
N THR A 101 -5.09 27.26 -54.11
CA THR A 101 -5.71 26.04 -54.70
C THR A 101 -5.49 24.78 -53.86
N GLU A 102 -4.56 24.81 -52.89
CA GLU A 102 -4.32 23.72 -51.94
C GLU A 102 -5.30 23.76 -50.75
N ALA A 103 -6.22 24.72 -50.70
CA ALA A 103 -7.22 24.81 -49.63
C ALA A 103 -8.09 23.55 -49.50
N ALA A 104 -8.41 22.87 -50.61
CA ALA A 104 -9.14 21.60 -50.58
C ALA A 104 -8.30 20.45 -50.00
N GLN A 105 -7.01 20.39 -50.38
CA GLN A 105 -6.07 19.40 -49.88
C GLN A 105 -5.77 19.62 -48.39
N LEU A 106 -5.65 20.87 -47.98
CA LEU A 106 -5.52 21.27 -46.58
C LEU A 106 -6.75 20.88 -45.76
N ARG A 107 -7.97 21.15 -46.27
CA ARG A 107 -9.21 20.71 -45.61
C ARG A 107 -9.21 19.21 -45.39
N ALA A 108 -8.80 18.43 -46.40
CA ALA A 108 -8.72 16.98 -46.29
C ALA A 108 -7.67 16.52 -45.26
N SER A 109 -6.49 17.14 -45.24
CA SER A 109 -5.41 16.83 -44.29
C SER A 109 -5.79 17.19 -42.84
N VAL A 110 -6.40 18.36 -42.62
CA VAL A 110 -6.93 18.77 -41.30
C VAL A 110 -8.04 17.84 -40.86
N ALA A 111 -9.00 17.51 -41.73
CA ALA A 111 -10.07 16.58 -41.42
C ALA A 111 -9.55 15.20 -41.04
N HIS A 112 -8.51 14.70 -41.74
CA HIS A 112 -7.84 13.44 -41.42
C HIS A 112 -7.21 13.49 -40.03
N ALA A 113 -6.43 14.54 -39.72
CA ALA A 113 -5.75 14.69 -38.43
C ALA A 113 -6.75 14.82 -37.26
N VAL A 114 -7.86 15.53 -37.46
CA VAL A 114 -8.95 15.64 -36.48
C VAL A 114 -9.64 14.28 -36.28
N ALA A 115 -10.00 13.59 -37.36
CA ALA A 115 -10.64 12.27 -37.28
C ALA A 115 -9.75 11.26 -36.55
N TRP A 116 -8.44 11.33 -36.78
CA TRP A 116 -7.48 10.48 -36.09
C TRP A 116 -7.32 10.82 -34.61
N SER A 117 -7.19 12.10 -34.27
CA SER A 117 -7.12 12.56 -32.88
C SER A 117 -8.39 12.18 -32.10
N ARG A 118 -9.57 12.27 -32.73
CA ARG A 118 -10.85 11.76 -32.19
C ARG A 118 -10.79 10.27 -31.90
N ARG A 119 -10.29 9.47 -32.86
CA ARG A 119 -10.16 8.02 -32.71
C ARG A 119 -9.19 7.67 -31.59
N ARG A 120 -8.05 8.34 -31.48
CA ARG A 120 -7.08 8.13 -30.40
C ARG A 120 -7.68 8.45 -29.03
N ARG A 121 -8.31 9.62 -28.84
CA ARG A 121 -9.01 9.97 -27.59
C ARG A 121 -10.11 8.96 -27.25
N ALA A 122 -10.84 8.44 -28.22
CA ALA A 122 -11.85 7.40 -27.99
C ALA A 122 -11.22 6.08 -27.51
N VAL A 123 -10.09 5.67 -28.09
CA VAL A 123 -9.32 4.49 -27.66
C VAL A 123 -8.76 4.69 -26.25
N ASP A 124 -8.17 5.85 -25.96
CA ASP A 124 -7.59 6.17 -24.65
C ASP A 124 -8.68 6.21 -23.57
N ARG A 125 -9.81 6.88 -23.80
CA ARG A 125 -10.96 6.88 -22.89
C ARG A 125 -11.51 5.48 -22.64
N ALA A 126 -11.59 4.64 -23.67
CA ALA A 126 -12.03 3.26 -23.54
C ALA A 126 -11.03 2.42 -22.72
N SER A 127 -9.73 2.63 -22.93
CA SER A 127 -8.66 2.02 -22.14
C SER A 127 -8.74 2.43 -20.67
N ASP A 128 -8.89 3.72 -20.39
CA ASP A 128 -9.01 4.24 -19.03
C ASP A 128 -10.29 3.78 -18.33
N ALA A 129 -11.42 3.76 -19.05
CA ALA A 129 -12.68 3.23 -18.52
C ALA A 129 -12.53 1.75 -18.15
N ARG A 130 -11.88 0.95 -19.01
CA ARG A 130 -11.57 -0.46 -18.71
C ARG A 130 -10.64 -0.61 -17.50
N ARG A 131 -9.61 0.24 -17.37
CA ARG A 131 -8.71 0.25 -16.21
C ARG A 131 -9.46 0.59 -14.91
N ARG A 132 -10.31 1.62 -14.92
CA ARG A 132 -11.14 2.01 -13.78
C ARG A 132 -12.11 0.90 -13.39
N TRP A 133 -12.79 0.30 -14.36
CA TRP A 133 -13.72 -0.81 -14.12
C TRP A 133 -12.99 -2.01 -13.50
N ARG A 134 -11.86 -2.46 -14.06
CA ARG A 134 -11.04 -3.54 -13.47
C ARG A 134 -10.56 -3.22 -12.06
N ARG A 135 -10.18 -1.96 -11.78
CA ARG A 135 -9.79 -1.53 -10.43
C ARG A 135 -10.98 -1.62 -9.48
N GLN A 136 -12.16 -1.17 -9.90
CA GLN A 136 -13.38 -1.23 -9.10
C GLN A 136 -13.83 -2.66 -8.82
N GLU A 137 -13.83 -3.53 -9.82
CA GLU A 137 -14.11 -4.96 -9.64
C GLU A 137 -13.13 -5.60 -8.66
N ARG A 138 -11.83 -5.29 -8.77
CA ARG A 138 -10.82 -5.80 -7.83
C ARG A 138 -11.11 -5.36 -6.40
N VAL A 139 -11.43 -4.08 -6.18
CA VAL A 139 -11.75 -3.56 -4.83
C VAL A 139 -13.02 -4.22 -4.28
N GLN A 140 -14.06 -4.41 -5.10
CA GLN A 140 -15.30 -5.07 -4.67
C GLN A 140 -15.06 -6.54 -4.31
N ARG A 141 -14.30 -7.27 -5.14
CA ARG A 141 -13.86 -8.63 -4.85
C ARG A 141 -13.04 -8.67 -3.57
N ASP A 142 -12.08 -7.76 -3.44
CA ASP A 142 -11.17 -7.71 -2.30
C ASP A 142 -11.92 -7.49 -0.98
N THR A 143 -12.91 -6.60 -1.02
CA THR A 143 -13.82 -6.29 0.09
C THR A 143 -14.66 -7.50 0.48
N ARG A 144 -15.28 -8.16 -0.50
CA ARG A 144 -16.12 -9.35 -0.24
C ARG A 144 -15.32 -10.51 0.34
N GLU A 145 -14.14 -10.79 -0.20
CA GLU A 145 -13.24 -11.82 0.31
C GLU A 145 -12.84 -11.53 1.77
N PHE A 146 -12.53 -10.26 2.08
CA PHE A 146 -12.21 -9.84 3.44
C PHE A 146 -13.40 -9.96 4.40
N ASP A 147 -14.59 -9.52 4.01
CA ASP A 147 -15.80 -9.60 4.85
C ASP A 147 -16.12 -11.05 5.24
N LEU A 148 -16.00 -11.97 4.28
CA LEU A 148 -16.19 -13.41 4.52
C LEU A 148 -15.15 -13.96 5.50
N ALA A 149 -13.87 -13.62 5.30
CA ALA A 149 -12.79 -14.07 6.19
C ALA A 149 -12.94 -13.47 7.61
N LEU A 150 -13.31 -12.19 7.71
CA LEU A 150 -13.52 -11.48 8.97
C LEU A 150 -14.65 -12.10 9.81
N ALA A 151 -15.69 -12.58 9.16
CA ALA A 151 -16.84 -13.19 9.84
C ALA A 151 -16.53 -14.57 10.46
N ASP A 152 -15.56 -15.32 9.92
CA ASP A 152 -15.41 -16.75 10.20
C ASP A 152 -14.01 -17.17 10.70
N PHE A 153 -13.05 -16.24 10.81
CA PHE A 153 -11.75 -16.60 11.39
C PHE A 153 -11.87 -17.01 12.86
N GLN A 154 -11.01 -17.94 13.25
CA GLN A 154 -10.90 -18.45 14.62
C GLN A 154 -9.63 -17.95 15.30
N MET A 155 -9.60 -18.02 16.62
CA MET A 155 -8.37 -17.80 17.38
C MET A 155 -7.77 -19.16 17.75
N ALA A 156 -6.46 -19.28 17.53
CA ALA A 156 -5.63 -20.32 18.12
C ALA A 156 -4.73 -19.69 19.18
N TYR A 157 -4.35 -20.48 20.17
CA TYR A 157 -3.54 -20.04 21.29
C TYR A 157 -2.30 -20.92 21.40
N GLN A 158 -1.12 -20.31 21.37
CA GLN A 158 0.15 -21.03 21.48
C GLN A 158 0.79 -20.76 22.84
N PRO A 159 1.16 -21.81 23.61
CA PRO A 159 1.74 -21.61 24.94
C PRO A 159 3.14 -21.00 24.88
N ILE A 160 3.40 -20.10 25.83
CA ILE A 160 4.71 -19.55 26.15
C ILE A 160 5.07 -20.04 27.55
N VAL A 161 6.21 -20.70 27.69
CA VAL A 161 6.64 -21.36 28.93
C VAL A 161 8.05 -20.94 29.32
N ASP A 162 8.43 -21.13 30.58
CA ASP A 162 9.83 -21.00 30.99
C ASP A 162 10.66 -22.25 30.67
N GLY A 163 11.97 -22.21 30.98
CA GLY A 163 12.88 -23.33 30.73
C GLY A 163 12.54 -24.63 31.50
N GLN A 164 11.64 -24.58 32.49
CA GLN A 164 11.14 -25.74 33.23
C GLN A 164 9.75 -26.20 32.76
N GLY A 165 9.19 -25.54 31.73
CA GLY A 165 7.86 -25.85 31.20
C GLY A 165 6.71 -25.22 32.00
N ARG A 166 6.97 -24.29 32.92
CA ARG A 166 5.89 -23.58 33.62
C ARG A 166 5.30 -22.52 32.70
N LEU A 167 3.97 -22.51 32.62
CA LEU A 167 3.23 -21.60 31.75
C LEU A 167 3.37 -20.14 32.19
N LEU A 168 3.79 -19.29 31.26
CA LEU A 168 3.66 -17.83 31.36
C LEU A 168 2.28 -17.38 30.86
N GLY A 169 1.88 -17.87 29.70
CA GLY A 169 0.68 -17.43 29.01
C GLY A 169 0.57 -18.02 27.61
N HIS A 170 -0.28 -17.40 26.80
CA HIS A 170 -0.55 -17.84 25.44
C HIS A 170 -0.52 -16.67 24.47
N GLU A 171 0.03 -16.89 23.29
CA GLU A 171 -0.11 -15.98 22.16
C GLU A 171 -1.40 -16.26 21.39
N ALA A 172 -2.20 -15.22 21.20
CA ALA A 172 -3.44 -15.25 20.46
C ALA A 172 -3.16 -15.03 18.97
N LEU A 173 -3.41 -16.08 18.19
CA LEU A 173 -3.06 -16.16 16.78
C LEU A 173 -4.32 -16.36 15.94
N MET A 174 -4.59 -15.40 15.06
CA MET A 174 -5.71 -15.51 14.11
C MET A 174 -5.52 -16.69 13.15
N ARG A 175 -6.61 -17.41 12.85
CA ARG A 175 -6.68 -18.51 11.89
C ARG A 175 -7.83 -18.28 10.91
N PRO A 176 -7.56 -17.63 9.78
CA PRO A 176 -8.54 -17.45 8.71
C PRO A 176 -8.91 -18.79 8.08
N ARG A 177 -10.18 -19.00 7.72
CA ARG A 177 -10.67 -20.28 7.18
C ARG A 177 -11.33 -20.15 5.81
N THR A 178 -11.99 -19.03 5.55
CA THR A 178 -12.85 -18.81 4.36
C THR A 178 -12.43 -17.54 3.60
N GLY A 179 -13.08 -17.27 2.46
CA GLY A 179 -12.88 -16.03 1.70
C GLY A 179 -11.60 -15.98 0.84
N GLY A 180 -10.90 -17.12 0.65
CA GLY A 180 -9.66 -17.17 -0.13
C GLY A 180 -8.43 -16.56 0.56
N LEU A 181 -8.62 -15.97 1.74
CA LEU A 181 -7.56 -15.50 2.63
C LEU A 181 -7.36 -16.59 3.69
N THR A 182 -6.51 -17.58 3.40
CA THR A 182 -6.30 -18.73 4.28
C THR A 182 -5.10 -18.58 5.22
N SER A 183 -4.35 -17.49 5.11
CA SER A 183 -3.21 -17.20 5.98
C SER A 183 -3.39 -15.88 6.73
N PRO A 184 -2.85 -15.76 7.96
CA PRO A 184 -2.88 -14.50 8.71
C PRO A 184 -2.25 -13.33 7.94
N ALA A 185 -1.11 -13.59 7.28
CA ALA A 185 -0.43 -12.60 6.44
C ALA A 185 -1.33 -12.08 5.31
N ALA A 186 -2.01 -12.96 4.57
CA ALA A 186 -2.90 -12.54 3.49
C ALA A 186 -4.09 -11.70 4.01
N MET A 187 -4.58 -12.01 5.22
CA MET A 187 -5.66 -11.27 5.86
C MET A 187 -5.20 -9.88 6.34
N LEU A 188 -4.01 -9.77 6.91
CA LEU A 188 -3.39 -8.50 7.30
C LEU A 188 -3.11 -7.62 6.08
N GLU A 189 -2.44 -8.15 5.05
CA GLU A 189 -2.19 -7.43 3.79
C GLU A 189 -3.50 -6.94 3.16
N ARG A 190 -4.56 -7.77 3.21
CA ARG A 190 -5.87 -7.39 2.70
C ARG A 190 -6.48 -6.26 3.52
N ALA A 191 -6.43 -6.34 4.84
CA ALA A 191 -6.93 -5.31 5.73
C ALA A 191 -6.21 -3.98 5.51
N GLU A 192 -4.87 -3.99 5.37
CA GLU A 192 -4.06 -2.81 5.08
C GLU A 192 -4.47 -2.16 3.76
N ARG A 193 -4.52 -2.93 2.66
CA ARG A 193 -4.91 -2.41 1.34
C ARG A 193 -6.31 -1.81 1.32
N LEU A 194 -7.21 -2.30 2.16
CA LEU A 194 -8.59 -1.81 2.28
C LEU A 194 -8.73 -0.70 3.34
N GLY A 195 -7.69 -0.40 4.12
CA GLY A 195 -7.76 0.55 5.24
C GLY A 195 -8.63 0.07 6.41
N ARG A 196 -8.73 -1.25 6.61
CA ARG A 196 -9.63 -1.91 7.57
C ARG A 196 -8.92 -2.63 8.71
N ILE A 197 -7.64 -2.31 8.96
CA ILE A 197 -6.88 -2.84 10.10
C ILE A 197 -7.61 -2.60 11.44
N PRO A 198 -8.11 -1.40 11.76
CA PRO A 198 -8.83 -1.18 13.02
C PRO A 198 -10.11 -2.02 13.15
N GLU A 199 -10.72 -2.42 12.05
CA GLU A 199 -11.88 -3.32 12.07
C GLU A 199 -11.48 -4.75 12.37
N LEU A 200 -10.41 -5.24 11.73
CA LEU A 200 -9.83 -6.54 12.03
C LEU A 200 -9.44 -6.65 13.51
N THR A 201 -8.70 -5.67 14.01
CA THR A 201 -8.23 -5.63 15.39
C THR A 201 -9.40 -5.66 16.35
N ARG A 202 -10.46 -4.85 16.14
CA ARG A 202 -11.67 -4.88 16.98
C ARG A 202 -12.31 -6.27 17.09
N VAL A 203 -12.32 -7.06 16.02
CA VAL A 203 -12.86 -8.44 16.05
C VAL A 203 -11.92 -9.37 16.82
N ILE A 204 -10.60 -9.25 16.64
CA ILE A 204 -9.59 -10.00 17.40
C ILE A 204 -9.74 -9.73 18.90
N LEU A 205 -9.80 -8.46 19.31
CA LEU A 205 -9.88 -8.08 20.72
C LEU A 205 -11.12 -8.65 21.41
N ARG A 206 -12.28 -8.63 20.73
CA ARG A 206 -13.52 -9.23 21.24
C ARG A 206 -13.38 -10.74 21.43
N LYS A 207 -12.81 -11.44 20.43
CA LYS A 207 -12.60 -12.89 20.50
C LYS A 207 -11.64 -13.26 21.64
N VAL A 208 -10.52 -12.56 21.77
CA VAL A 208 -9.55 -12.79 22.85
C VAL A 208 -10.16 -12.50 24.22
N ALA A 209 -10.92 -11.40 24.36
CA ALA A 209 -11.58 -11.07 25.62
C ALA A 209 -12.61 -12.14 26.02
N LEU A 210 -13.35 -12.69 25.04
CA LEU A 210 -14.30 -13.79 25.28
C LEU A 210 -13.57 -15.06 25.73
N ASP A 211 -12.47 -15.41 25.08
CA ASP A 211 -11.73 -16.64 25.34
C ASP A 211 -10.89 -16.59 26.64
N ALA A 212 -10.61 -15.39 27.15
CA ALA A 212 -9.67 -15.15 28.25
C ALA A 212 -9.99 -15.89 29.56
N HIS A 213 -11.26 -16.17 29.85
CA HIS A 213 -11.68 -16.88 31.06
C HIS A 213 -11.31 -18.38 31.01
N ARG A 214 -11.04 -18.92 29.81
CA ARG A 214 -10.71 -20.33 29.57
C ARG A 214 -9.21 -20.57 29.52
N LEU A 215 -8.43 -19.51 29.45
CA LEU A 215 -6.97 -19.54 29.31
C LEU A 215 -6.33 -19.16 30.63
N ALA A 216 -5.31 -19.89 31.04
CA ALA A 216 -4.47 -19.54 32.18
C ALA A 216 -3.33 -18.61 31.76
N GLY A 217 -2.78 -17.88 32.73
CA GLY A 217 -1.63 -17.00 32.51
C GLY A 217 -1.96 -15.73 31.72
N LEU A 218 -0.94 -15.20 31.07
CA LEU A 218 -1.01 -13.99 30.26
C LEU A 218 -1.53 -14.25 28.85
N LEU A 219 -2.04 -13.22 28.20
CA LEU A 219 -2.51 -13.26 26.82
C LEU A 219 -1.70 -12.28 26.00
N PHE A 220 -0.93 -12.79 25.06
CA PHE A 220 -0.16 -12.00 24.12
C PHE A 220 -1.03 -11.74 22.88
N VAL A 221 -1.19 -10.48 22.51
CA VAL A 221 -2.10 -10.05 21.45
C VAL A 221 -1.32 -9.18 20.47
N ASN A 222 -1.20 -9.69 19.25
CA ASN A 222 -0.62 -8.98 18.12
C ASN A 222 -1.42 -7.72 17.77
N LEU A 223 -0.71 -6.61 17.64
CA LEU A 223 -1.23 -5.32 17.19
C LEU A 223 -0.41 -4.80 16.02
N HIS A 224 -1.12 -4.26 15.03
CA HIS A 224 -0.49 -3.43 14.03
C HIS A 224 -0.10 -2.08 14.65
N PHE A 225 1.01 -1.48 14.23
CA PHE A 225 1.53 -0.25 14.85
C PHE A 225 0.49 0.91 14.87
N MET A 226 -0.34 1.01 13.84
CA MET A 226 -1.44 2.00 13.78
C MET A 226 -2.52 1.81 14.84
N ASP A 227 -2.72 0.60 15.37
CA ASP A 227 -3.71 0.33 16.42
C ASP A 227 -3.35 1.06 17.73
N LEU A 228 -2.09 1.40 17.95
CA LEU A 228 -1.66 2.19 19.12
C LEU A 228 -2.30 3.59 19.17
N MET A 229 -2.73 4.12 18.02
CA MET A 229 -3.33 5.45 17.92
C MET A 229 -4.85 5.42 18.05
N GLU A 230 -5.45 4.24 17.96
CA GLU A 230 -6.87 4.03 18.00
C GLU A 230 -7.35 3.83 19.44
N ASP A 231 -8.56 4.29 19.76
CA ASP A 231 -9.11 4.18 21.12
C ASP A 231 -9.71 2.79 21.42
N HIS A 232 -9.71 1.87 20.45
CA HIS A 232 -10.32 0.55 20.62
C HIS A 232 -9.66 -0.29 21.73
N LEU A 233 -8.38 -0.07 22.03
CA LEU A 233 -7.67 -0.78 23.10
C LEU A 233 -8.19 -0.41 24.50
N VAL A 234 -8.83 0.74 24.64
CA VAL A 234 -9.44 1.20 25.90
C VAL A 234 -10.97 1.24 25.83
N ASP A 235 -11.58 0.79 24.72
CA ASP A 235 -13.03 0.73 24.57
C ASP A 235 -13.61 -0.40 25.44
N PRO A 236 -14.39 -0.08 26.50
CA PRO A 236 -14.96 -1.08 27.39
C PRO A 236 -15.93 -2.04 26.69
N ARG A 237 -16.44 -1.69 25.50
CA ARG A 237 -17.35 -2.54 24.70
C ARG A 237 -16.64 -3.71 24.03
N LEU A 238 -15.31 -3.66 23.90
CA LEU A 238 -14.53 -4.76 23.31
C LEU A 238 -14.05 -5.78 24.33
N GLY A 239 -14.20 -5.49 25.62
CA GLY A 239 -13.92 -6.42 26.70
C GLY A 239 -12.44 -6.53 27.12
N LEU A 240 -11.50 -6.30 26.19
CA LEU A 240 -10.07 -6.50 26.43
C LEU A 240 -9.53 -5.63 27.60
N VAL A 241 -10.03 -4.39 27.72
CA VAL A 241 -9.59 -3.46 28.78
C VAL A 241 -9.91 -3.97 30.18
N HIS A 242 -10.98 -4.76 30.36
CA HIS A 242 -11.34 -5.35 31.65
C HIS A 242 -10.35 -6.42 32.12
N ILE A 243 -9.57 -6.98 31.19
CA ILE A 243 -8.54 -7.97 31.45
C ILE A 243 -7.14 -7.45 31.13
N ALA A 244 -6.97 -6.13 30.99
CA ALA A 244 -5.70 -5.52 30.54
C ALA A 244 -4.48 -5.96 31.36
N HIS A 245 -4.64 -6.16 32.68
CA HIS A 245 -3.59 -6.66 33.58
C HIS A 245 -3.02 -8.04 33.17
N ARG A 246 -3.81 -8.85 32.44
CA ARG A 246 -3.40 -10.15 31.88
C ARG A 246 -2.88 -10.05 30.45
N VAL A 247 -2.98 -8.90 29.80
CA VAL A 247 -2.71 -8.75 28.37
C VAL A 247 -1.33 -8.11 28.14
N ILE A 248 -0.56 -8.75 27.26
CA ILE A 248 0.65 -8.21 26.66
C ILE A 248 0.33 -7.83 25.22
N LEU A 249 0.50 -6.58 24.85
CA LEU A 249 0.32 -6.11 23.48
C LEU A 249 1.63 -6.26 22.72
N GLU A 250 1.64 -7.10 21.69
CA GLU A 250 2.77 -7.33 20.80
C GLU A 250 2.71 -6.36 19.63
N VAL A 251 3.71 -5.49 19.52
CA VAL A 251 3.74 -4.51 18.44
C VAL A 251 4.72 -5.00 17.38
N THR A 252 4.16 -5.39 16.23
CA THR A 252 4.93 -5.81 15.05
C THR A 252 5.51 -4.61 14.30
N GLU A 253 6.48 -4.88 13.45
CA GLU A 253 7.28 -3.87 12.77
C GLU A 253 6.54 -3.22 11.60
N THR A 254 6.04 -2.00 11.80
CA THR A 254 5.98 -1.01 10.72
C THR A 254 6.21 0.37 11.35
N THR A 255 7.38 0.95 11.09
CA THR A 255 7.67 2.34 11.41
C THR A 255 6.73 3.22 10.62
N GLY A 256 5.61 3.61 11.23
CA GLY A 256 5.02 4.89 10.86
C GLY A 256 6.02 5.97 11.26
N ASP A 257 6.24 6.97 10.40
CA ASP A 257 6.93 8.21 10.74
C ASP A 257 6.09 9.00 11.76
N MET A 258 5.95 8.45 12.95
CA MET A 258 5.12 8.98 14.01
C MET A 258 5.99 9.64 15.06
N ASP A 259 5.52 10.77 15.59
CA ASP A 259 6.20 11.51 16.63
C ASP A 259 6.45 10.59 17.85
N PRO A 260 7.73 10.38 18.25
CA PRO A 260 8.07 9.59 19.42
C PRO A 260 7.37 10.04 20.71
N ALA A 261 7.07 11.33 20.84
CA ALA A 261 6.34 11.87 21.99
C ALA A 261 4.89 11.37 22.03
N LEU A 262 4.22 11.33 20.86
CA LEU A 262 2.87 10.82 20.72
C LEU A 262 2.82 9.31 21.03
N VAL A 263 3.75 8.54 20.49
CA VAL A 263 3.87 7.10 20.78
C VAL A 263 4.06 6.89 22.28
N LYS A 264 4.98 7.61 22.91
CA LYS A 264 5.23 7.51 24.36
C LYS A 264 3.98 7.84 25.18
N ALA A 265 3.23 8.87 24.82
CA ALA A 265 1.99 9.22 25.50
C ALA A 265 0.92 8.13 25.38
N ARG A 266 0.74 7.57 24.18
CA ARG A 266 -0.21 6.47 23.93
C ARG A 266 0.18 5.20 24.70
N LEU A 267 1.46 4.82 24.66
CA LEU A 267 1.96 3.69 25.45
C LEU A 267 1.79 3.92 26.97
N GLY A 268 1.93 5.16 27.44
CA GLY A 268 1.66 5.53 28.83
C GLY A 268 0.20 5.32 29.22
N ALA A 269 -0.74 5.74 28.36
CA ALA A 269 -2.17 5.52 28.58
C ALA A 269 -2.55 4.04 28.60
N LEU A 270 -1.97 3.23 27.70
CA LEU A 270 -2.20 1.78 27.68
C LEU A 270 -1.67 1.09 28.94
N ARG A 271 -0.48 1.47 29.41
CA ARG A 271 0.04 0.97 30.69
C ARG A 271 -0.82 1.39 31.87
N HIS A 272 -1.33 2.62 31.88
CA HIS A 272 -2.25 3.09 32.92
C HIS A 272 -3.56 2.29 32.93
N ALA A 273 -4.03 1.84 31.77
CA ALA A 273 -5.16 0.93 31.67
C ALA A 273 -4.85 -0.50 32.14
N GLY A 274 -3.58 -0.84 32.38
CA GLY A 274 -3.12 -2.12 32.92
C GLY A 274 -2.39 -3.02 31.91
N TYR A 275 -2.30 -2.63 30.65
CA TYR A 275 -1.58 -3.39 29.63
C TYR A 275 -0.08 -3.40 29.88
N ARG A 276 0.57 -4.46 29.42
CA ARG A 276 2.03 -4.51 29.20
C ARG A 276 2.31 -4.63 27.71
N LEU A 277 3.56 -4.42 27.34
CA LEU A 277 4.02 -4.37 25.97
C LEU A 277 5.09 -5.43 25.71
N ALA A 278 5.02 -5.97 24.50
CA ALA A 278 6.07 -6.77 23.90
C ALA A 278 6.55 -6.13 22.60
N ILE A 279 7.84 -6.27 22.33
CA ILE A 279 8.37 -6.11 20.97
C ILE A 279 8.49 -7.49 20.36
N ASP A 280 7.90 -7.64 19.18
CA ASP A 280 7.94 -8.87 18.40
C ASP A 280 9.04 -8.84 17.32
N ASP A 281 9.46 -10.02 16.85
CA ASP A 281 10.41 -10.25 15.76
C ASP A 281 11.75 -9.49 15.87
N LEU A 282 12.37 -9.44 17.06
CA LEU A 282 13.71 -8.86 17.18
C LEU A 282 14.72 -9.75 16.44
N GLY A 283 15.37 -9.20 15.41
CA GLY A 283 16.41 -9.90 14.61
C GLY A 283 16.05 -10.13 13.14
N ALA A 284 14.79 -9.97 12.73
CA ALA A 284 14.31 -10.23 11.37
C ALA A 284 14.77 -9.21 10.30
N GLY A 285 15.74 -8.34 10.60
CA GLY A 285 16.36 -7.41 9.65
C GLY A 285 15.84 -5.97 9.68
N GLY A 286 14.77 -5.68 10.42
CA GLY A 286 14.22 -4.32 10.57
C GLY A 286 13.99 -3.86 12.03
N SER A 287 13.71 -4.79 12.95
CA SER A 287 13.58 -4.50 14.38
C SER A 287 14.87 -3.94 14.99
N THR A 288 14.90 -2.61 15.19
CA THR A 288 16.08 -1.90 15.68
C THR A 288 16.07 -1.79 17.22
N LEU A 289 17.24 -1.97 17.87
CA LEU A 289 17.47 -1.69 19.30
C LEU A 289 16.96 -0.30 19.74
N ALA A 290 16.88 0.67 18.82
CA ALA A 290 16.28 1.98 19.09
C ALA A 290 14.83 1.87 19.58
N ARG A 291 14.02 0.94 19.06
CA ARG A 291 12.63 0.73 19.50
C ARG A 291 12.56 0.26 20.94
N LEU A 292 13.44 -0.66 21.35
CA LEU A 292 13.52 -1.13 22.74
C LEU A 292 13.71 0.05 23.71
N ASN A 293 14.60 0.97 23.37
CA ASN A 293 14.89 2.13 24.22
C ASN A 293 13.70 3.10 24.34
N HIS A 294 12.94 3.32 23.26
CA HIS A 294 11.80 4.24 23.26
C HIS A 294 10.54 3.62 23.86
N MET A 295 10.23 2.38 23.49
CA MET A 295 9.02 1.69 23.94
C MET A 295 9.15 1.16 25.36
N ARG A 296 10.36 0.75 25.78
CA ARG A 296 10.65 0.11 27.08
C ARG A 296 9.69 -1.05 27.37
N PRO A 297 9.63 -2.07 26.51
CA PRO A 297 8.69 -3.16 26.67
C PRO A 297 9.05 -4.05 27.86
N GLU A 298 8.06 -4.67 28.47
CA GLU A 298 8.27 -5.65 29.54
C GLU A 298 8.75 -6.99 28.96
N ILE A 299 8.41 -7.29 27.70
CA ILE A 299 8.83 -8.51 26.99
C ILE A 299 9.50 -8.19 25.64
N VAL A 300 10.50 -8.98 25.28
CA VAL A 300 11.14 -8.95 23.95
C VAL A 300 11.10 -10.35 23.37
N LYS A 301 10.54 -10.52 22.17
CA LYS A 301 10.50 -11.80 21.47
C LYS A 301 11.63 -11.84 20.42
N LEU A 302 12.46 -12.87 20.48
CA LEU A 302 13.51 -13.12 19.49
C LEU A 302 12.91 -13.91 18.33
N ASP A 303 13.05 -13.38 17.12
CA ASP A 303 12.62 -14.08 15.91
C ASP A 303 13.37 -15.41 15.76
N LYS A 304 12.70 -16.37 15.10
CA LYS A 304 13.23 -17.72 14.86
C LYS A 304 14.56 -17.73 14.09
N THR A 305 14.89 -16.69 13.32
CA THR A 305 16.19 -16.60 12.64
C THR A 305 17.37 -16.51 13.62
N LEU A 306 17.14 -16.06 14.85
CA LEU A 306 18.14 -16.00 15.91
C LEU A 306 18.17 -17.27 16.80
N THR A 307 17.11 -18.09 16.77
CA THR A 307 16.97 -19.25 17.65
C THR A 307 17.21 -20.58 16.92
N ARG A 308 16.94 -20.63 15.62
CA ARG A 308 17.04 -21.84 14.82
C ARG A 308 18.47 -22.31 14.70
N SER A 309 18.71 -23.59 15.00
CA SER A 309 20.04 -24.21 14.95
C SER A 309 21.11 -23.50 15.82
N ILE A 310 20.69 -22.77 16.85
CA ILE A 310 21.55 -21.96 17.73
C ILE A 310 22.69 -22.77 18.36
N GLN A 311 22.48 -24.05 18.64
CA GLN A 311 23.47 -24.97 19.18
C GLN A 311 24.72 -25.11 18.30
N SER A 312 24.59 -24.89 16.99
CA SER A 312 25.67 -25.07 16.02
C SER A 312 26.35 -23.77 15.61
N SER A 313 25.89 -22.61 16.12
CA SER A 313 26.41 -21.30 15.73
C SER A 313 26.89 -20.52 16.94
N ALA A 314 28.21 -20.54 17.18
CA ALA A 314 28.83 -19.74 18.23
C ALA A 314 28.53 -18.25 18.04
N SER A 315 28.52 -17.75 16.80
CA SER A 315 28.20 -16.35 16.51
C SER A 315 26.78 -15.98 16.96
N ALA A 316 25.79 -16.80 16.62
CA ALA A 316 24.41 -16.57 17.03
C ALA A 316 24.26 -16.65 18.56
N GLN A 317 24.95 -17.58 19.23
CA GLN A 317 24.96 -17.65 20.70
C GLN A 317 25.54 -16.38 21.35
N HIS A 318 26.62 -15.82 20.80
CA HIS A 318 27.18 -14.56 21.30
C HIS A 318 26.20 -13.40 21.12
N LEU A 319 25.56 -13.31 19.96
CA LEU A 319 24.56 -12.27 19.67
C LEU A 319 23.35 -12.38 20.62
N VAL A 320 22.75 -13.57 20.75
CA VAL A 320 21.62 -13.80 21.66
C VAL A 320 22.02 -13.48 23.10
N ARG A 321 23.21 -13.89 23.56
CA ARG A 321 23.71 -13.55 24.91
C ARG A 321 23.82 -12.04 25.14
N ALA A 322 24.29 -11.30 24.13
CA ALA A 322 24.40 -9.84 24.20
C ALA A 322 23.02 -9.18 24.28
N ILE A 323 22.06 -9.67 23.48
CA ILE A 323 20.67 -9.19 23.49
C ILE A 323 20.01 -9.46 24.84
N VAL A 324 20.13 -10.69 25.36
CA VAL A 324 19.57 -11.06 26.68
C VAL A 324 20.13 -10.16 27.77
N ARG A 325 21.45 -9.98 27.82
CA ARG A 325 22.09 -9.10 28.81
C ARG A 325 21.60 -7.65 28.73
N TYR A 326 21.44 -7.12 27.51
CA TYR A 326 20.88 -5.79 27.34
C TYR A 326 19.44 -5.71 27.85
N CYS A 327 18.60 -6.68 27.49
CA CYS A 327 17.20 -6.77 27.94
C CYS A 327 17.10 -6.81 29.46
N GLU A 328 17.93 -7.63 30.13
CA GLU A 328 18.00 -7.70 31.59
C GLU A 328 18.34 -6.34 32.22
N GLN A 329 19.30 -5.61 31.65
CA GLN A 329 19.72 -4.29 32.15
C GLN A 329 18.62 -3.23 32.01
N VAL A 330 17.76 -3.34 31.00
CA VAL A 330 16.64 -2.40 30.80
C VAL A 330 15.33 -2.89 31.43
N GLY A 331 15.35 -4.05 32.12
CA GLY A 331 14.21 -4.61 32.85
C GLY A 331 13.22 -5.40 32.00
N SER A 332 13.60 -5.81 30.79
CA SER A 332 12.78 -6.63 29.89
C SER A 332 13.10 -8.12 30.05
N SER A 333 12.08 -8.98 29.98
CA SER A 333 12.30 -10.44 29.86
C SER A 333 12.30 -10.88 28.40
N VAL A 334 13.10 -11.89 28.06
CA VAL A 334 13.23 -12.40 26.70
C VAL A 334 12.41 -13.68 26.51
N VAL A 335 11.64 -13.72 25.43
CA VAL A 335 11.00 -14.92 24.87
C VAL A 335 11.78 -15.32 23.61
N ALA A 336 12.23 -16.57 23.52
CA ALA A 336 12.81 -17.09 22.29
C ALA A 336 11.76 -17.88 21.50
N GLU A 337 11.51 -17.49 20.25
CA GLU A 337 10.50 -18.13 19.41
C GLU A 337 11.08 -19.22 18.50
N GLY A 338 10.19 -20.03 17.92
CA GLY A 338 10.58 -21.04 16.93
C GLY A 338 11.41 -22.19 17.51
N VAL A 339 11.27 -22.48 18.80
CA VAL A 339 11.96 -23.61 19.44
C VAL A 339 11.37 -24.94 18.94
N GLU A 340 12.13 -25.67 18.13
CA GLU A 340 11.69 -26.92 17.49
C GLU A 340 12.39 -28.15 18.10
N THR A 341 13.55 -27.98 18.75
CA THR A 341 14.35 -29.09 19.28
C THR A 341 14.77 -28.93 20.74
N PRO A 342 14.94 -30.03 21.50
CA PRO A 342 15.48 -29.95 22.87
C PRO A 342 16.87 -29.33 22.96
N ALA A 343 17.67 -29.42 21.89
CA ALA A 343 18.98 -28.79 21.83
C ALA A 343 18.87 -27.26 21.81
N GLU A 344 17.98 -26.70 20.99
CA GLU A 344 17.68 -25.26 20.97
C GLU A 344 17.15 -24.79 22.33
N GLN A 345 16.18 -25.52 22.90
CA GLN A 345 15.63 -25.21 24.24
C GLN A 345 16.72 -25.08 25.31
N ARG A 346 17.63 -26.06 25.39
CA ARG A 346 18.71 -26.07 26.38
C ARG A 346 19.62 -24.87 26.19
N VAL A 347 20.12 -24.65 24.97
CA VAL A 347 21.05 -23.56 24.67
C VAL A 347 20.39 -22.20 24.94
N LEU A 348 19.16 -21.97 24.49
CA LEU A 348 18.45 -20.71 24.73
C LEU A 348 18.22 -20.43 26.22
N THR A 349 17.91 -21.46 27.00
CA THR A 349 17.78 -21.36 28.46
C THR A 349 19.13 -21.01 29.11
N GLU A 350 20.22 -21.67 28.70
CA GLU A 350 21.59 -21.38 29.18
C GLU A 350 22.08 -19.97 28.80
N LEU A 351 21.58 -19.43 27.69
CA LEU A 351 21.85 -18.06 27.26
C LEU A 351 21.05 -17.01 28.06
N GLY A 352 20.10 -17.43 28.89
CA GLY A 352 19.28 -16.57 29.73
C GLY A 352 17.94 -16.15 29.11
N CYS A 353 17.49 -16.81 28.03
CA CYS A 353 16.12 -16.62 27.55
C CYS A 353 15.16 -17.17 28.61
N ARG A 354 14.47 -16.27 29.31
CA ARG A 354 13.59 -16.61 30.44
C ARG A 354 12.39 -17.45 30.01
N TYR A 355 11.88 -17.16 28.82
CA TYR A 355 10.69 -17.79 28.26
C TYR A 355 10.97 -18.28 26.85
N LEU A 356 10.20 -19.27 26.42
CA LEU A 356 10.37 -20.00 25.17
C LEU A 356 8.99 -20.28 24.55
N GLN A 357 8.96 -20.27 23.21
CA GLN A 357 7.78 -20.59 22.42
C GLN A 357 8.21 -21.36 21.17
N GLY A 358 7.44 -22.38 20.79
CA GLY A 358 7.72 -23.18 19.60
C GLY A 358 7.01 -24.51 19.62
N TYR A 359 7.04 -25.24 18.51
CA TYR A 359 6.28 -26.48 18.34
C TYR A 359 6.73 -27.59 19.28
N LEU A 360 7.98 -27.56 19.74
CA LEU A 360 8.45 -28.47 20.79
C LEU A 360 7.64 -28.32 22.09
N LEU A 361 7.20 -27.10 22.40
CA LEU A 361 6.58 -26.71 23.67
C LEU A 361 5.05 -26.69 23.58
N GLY A 362 4.53 -26.51 22.37
CA GLY A 362 3.12 -26.59 22.05
C GLY A 362 2.82 -25.89 20.73
N GLU A 363 2.03 -26.54 19.89
CA GLU A 363 1.51 -25.93 18.67
C GLU A 363 0.33 -24.98 18.98
N PRO A 364 0.08 -23.99 18.12
CA PRO A 364 -1.12 -23.18 18.21
C PRO A 364 -2.39 -24.05 18.13
N ALA A 365 -3.22 -24.03 19.16
CA ALA A 365 -4.43 -24.84 19.23
C ALA A 365 -5.67 -23.96 19.42
N SER A 366 -6.78 -24.30 18.74
CA SER A 366 -8.08 -23.66 18.99
C SER A 366 -8.65 -24.16 20.32
N LEU A 367 -9.41 -23.29 21.02
CA LEU A 367 -10.20 -23.74 22.15
C LEU A 367 -11.30 -24.69 21.67
N LEU A 368 -11.50 -25.79 22.38
CA LEU A 368 -12.63 -26.68 22.12
C LEU A 368 -13.95 -25.91 22.37
N PRO A 369 -15.03 -26.18 21.63
CA PRO A 369 -16.32 -25.59 21.98
C PRO A 369 -16.72 -26.01 23.40
N ASP A 370 -17.47 -25.16 24.11
CA ASP A 370 -18.02 -25.54 25.41
C ASP A 370 -18.85 -26.81 25.24
N VAL A 371 -18.57 -27.83 26.06
CA VAL A 371 -19.38 -29.05 26.06
C VAL A 371 -20.76 -28.63 26.57
N ARG A 372 -21.73 -28.55 25.66
CA ARG A 372 -23.13 -28.41 26.06
C ARG A 372 -23.49 -29.70 26.78
N GLU A 373 -23.73 -29.63 28.08
CA GLU A 373 -24.42 -30.70 28.78
C GLU A 373 -25.74 -30.93 28.05
N VAL A 374 -25.86 -32.09 27.40
CA VAL A 374 -27.14 -32.57 26.88
C VAL A 374 -27.92 -33.00 28.11
N GLY A 375 -28.75 -32.09 28.62
CA GLY A 375 -29.70 -32.35 29.70
C GLY A 375 -30.82 -33.28 29.28
#